data_AF-A0A1G2G126-F1
#
_entry.id   AF-A0A1G2G126-F1
#
_cell.length_a   1.000
_cell.length_b   1.000
_cell.length_c   1.000
_cell.angle_alpha   90.00
_cell.angle_beta   90.00
_cell.angle_gamma   90.00
#
_symmetry.space_group_name_H-M   'P 1'
#
loop_
_entity.id
_entity.type
_entity.pdbx_description
1 polymer ?
#
loop_
_entity_poly.entity_id
_entity_poly.type
_entity_poly.pdbx_seq_one_letter_code
_entity_poly.pdbx_strand_id
1 'polypeptide(L)'
;MENRLYPKEGEVFEMTGDFNVNTPEKLIKVLGRTENCEYEGTPLTGIQTAKFKLQRAGGFDAGSVRCYIQKNFGEPARGQWILVFKENFPFHDNHWSIGCADESWRSKSPANSNGVLVIGTKKGAIHLEYEGDNFSSREYMWLVLVE
;
A
#
# COMPACT_ATOMS: atom_id res chain seq x y z
N MET A 1 18.17 13.56 -8.40
CA MET A 1 17.49 12.27 -8.31
C MET A 1 17.14 11.85 -9.72
N GLU A 2 17.59 10.68 -10.17
CA GLU A 2 17.10 10.10 -11.42
C GLU A 2 15.61 9.80 -11.25
N ASN A 3 14.79 10.24 -12.20
CA ASN A 3 13.37 9.90 -12.21
C ASN A 3 13.25 8.41 -12.53
N ARG A 4 13.11 7.57 -11.50
CA ARG A 4 12.71 6.18 -11.70
C ARG A 4 11.31 6.16 -12.31
N LEU A 5 11.20 5.50 -13.46
CA LEU A 5 9.90 5.20 -14.06
C LEU A 5 9.12 4.30 -13.11
N TYR A 6 7.80 4.46 -13.13
CA TYR A 6 6.90 3.61 -12.37
C TYR A 6 7.04 2.15 -12.83
N PRO A 7 7.12 1.16 -11.91
CA PRO A 7 7.26 -0.25 -12.29
C PRO A 7 6.05 -0.73 -13.08
N LYS A 8 6.28 -1.56 -14.10
CA LYS A 8 5.19 -2.22 -14.82
C LYS A 8 4.57 -3.34 -13.98
N GLU A 9 3.36 -3.74 -14.34
CA GLU A 9 2.72 -4.93 -13.78
C GLU A 9 3.63 -6.16 -13.94
N GLY A 10 3.86 -6.88 -12.85
CA GLY A 10 4.73 -8.07 -12.79
C GLY A 10 6.23 -7.78 -12.83
N GLU A 11 6.67 -6.54 -13.08
CA GLU A 11 8.08 -6.16 -13.01
C GLU A 11 8.58 -6.25 -11.57
N VAL A 12 9.71 -6.94 -11.38
CA VAL A 12 10.36 -7.02 -10.07
C VAL A 12 11.30 -5.84 -9.90
N PHE A 13 11.13 -5.11 -8.80
CA PHE A 13 11.97 -3.97 -8.44
C PHE A 13 12.36 -4.03 -6.97
N GLU A 14 13.45 -3.36 -6.62
CA GLU A 14 13.99 -3.33 -5.25
C GLU A 14 13.86 -1.93 -4.66
N MET A 15 13.47 -1.88 -3.40
CA MET A 15 13.40 -0.65 -2.61
C MET A 15 14.13 -0.84 -1.28
N THR A 16 14.84 0.21 -0.87
CA THR A 16 15.40 0.33 0.47
C THR A 16 14.62 1.41 1.21
N GLY A 17 14.12 1.08 2.39
CA GLY A 17 13.38 1.98 3.26
C GLY A 17 14.04 2.09 4.63
N ASP A 18 14.06 3.32 5.18
CA ASP A 18 14.37 3.54 6.60
C ASP A 18 13.05 3.66 7.39
N PHE A 19 12.78 2.66 8.22
CA PHE A 19 11.55 2.56 9.01
C PHE A 19 11.67 3.21 10.39
N ASN A 20 12.85 3.74 10.74
CA ASN A 20 12.97 4.66 11.87
C ASN A 20 12.37 6.03 11.52
N VAL A 21 12.32 6.39 10.23
CA VAL A 21 11.66 7.62 9.74
C VAL A 21 10.30 7.35 9.10
N ASN A 22 10.12 6.23 8.41
CA ASN A 22 8.84 5.81 7.82
C ASN A 22 7.97 5.04 8.82
N THR A 23 7.64 5.71 9.93
CA THR A 23 6.86 5.14 11.03
C THR A 23 5.36 5.13 10.71
N PRO A 24 4.57 4.29 11.40
CA PRO A 24 3.11 4.34 11.27
C PRO A 24 2.52 5.74 11.56
N GLU A 25 3.07 6.47 12.51
CA GLU A 25 2.63 7.83 12.85
C GLU A 25 2.90 8.83 11.72
N LYS A 26 4.03 8.72 11.02
CA LYS A 26 4.29 9.53 9.82
C LYS A 26 3.25 9.23 8.76
N LEU A 27 2.90 7.96 8.57
CA LEU A 27 1.89 7.56 7.61
C LEU A 27 0.50 8.13 7.94
N ILE A 28 0.08 8.03 9.21
CA ILE A 28 -1.17 8.62 9.72
C ILE A 28 -1.22 10.13 9.48
N LYS A 29 -0.11 10.84 9.66
CA LYS A 29 -0.01 12.28 9.36
C LYS A 29 -0.22 12.56 7.87
N VAL A 30 0.38 11.76 6.98
CA VAL A 30 0.26 11.94 5.53
C VAL A 30 -1.16 11.66 5.02
N LEU A 31 -1.92 10.77 5.67
CA LEU A 31 -3.33 10.53 5.37
C LEU A 31 -4.22 11.77 5.63
N GLY A 32 -3.76 12.74 6.42
CA GLY A 32 -4.49 13.98 6.70
C GLY A 32 -5.71 13.83 7.61
N ARG A 33 -5.99 12.63 8.14
CA ARG A 33 -7.10 12.32 9.06
C ARG A 33 -6.59 11.56 10.29
N THR A 34 -5.71 12.21 11.04
CA THR A 34 -4.98 11.61 12.17
C THR A 34 -5.87 11.06 13.28
N GLU A 35 -7.08 11.61 13.43
CA GLU A 35 -8.00 11.23 14.51
C GLU A 35 -8.84 9.99 14.22
N ASN A 36 -8.86 9.51 12.97
CA ASN A 36 -9.76 8.43 12.54
C ASN A 36 -9.04 7.16 12.06
N CYS A 37 -7.71 7.09 12.16
CA CYS A 37 -6.93 5.94 11.70
C CYS A 37 -6.10 5.36 12.85
N GLU A 38 -6.03 4.03 12.92
CA GLU A 38 -5.19 3.29 13.85
C GLU A 38 -4.33 2.27 13.12
N TYR A 39 -3.17 2.00 13.70
CA TYR A 39 -2.26 0.95 13.27
C TYR A 39 -2.11 -0.05 14.42
N GLU A 40 -2.44 -1.33 14.16
CA GLU A 40 -2.43 -2.41 15.16
C GLU A 40 -1.33 -3.45 14.91
N GLY A 41 -0.57 -3.31 13.83
CA GLY A 41 0.49 -4.26 13.47
C GLY A 41 1.79 -4.04 14.26
N THR A 42 2.76 -4.94 14.09
CA THR A 42 4.12 -4.77 14.66
C THR A 42 4.98 -3.88 13.77
N PRO A 43 5.33 -2.63 14.07
CA PRO A 43 6.05 -1.75 13.14
C PRO A 43 7.32 -2.38 12.53
N LEU A 44 7.57 -2.13 11.24
CA LEU A 44 8.91 -2.30 10.68
C LEU A 44 9.86 -1.28 11.33
N THR A 45 11.10 -1.69 11.53
CA THR A 45 12.15 -0.88 12.17
C THR A 45 13.47 -1.00 11.41
N GLY A 46 14.36 -0.01 11.61
CA GLY A 46 15.67 0.02 10.98
C GLY A 46 15.64 0.24 9.47
N ILE A 47 16.79 0.04 8.82
CA ILE A 47 16.92 0.07 7.36
C ILE A 47 16.65 -1.33 6.84
N GLN A 48 15.72 -1.47 5.90
CA GLN A 48 15.45 -2.74 5.23
C GLN A 48 15.42 -2.56 3.73
N THR A 49 15.87 -3.59 3.02
CA THR A 49 15.81 -3.69 1.57
C THR A 49 14.98 -4.91 1.22
N ALA A 50 14.02 -4.76 0.31
CA ALA A 50 13.17 -5.84 -0.14
C ALA A 50 12.82 -5.69 -1.62
N LYS A 51 12.48 -6.82 -2.25
CA LYS A 51 12.01 -6.89 -3.63
C LYS A 51 10.50 -6.96 -3.67
N PHE A 52 9.95 -6.30 -4.66
CA PHE A 52 8.53 -6.15 -4.85
C PHE A 52 8.15 -6.31 -6.31
N LYS A 53 6.87 -6.57 -6.54
CA LYS A 53 6.21 -6.41 -7.84
C LYS A 53 4.84 -5.76 -7.64
N LEU A 54 4.35 -5.08 -8.66
CA LEU A 54 2.98 -4.57 -8.70
C LEU A 54 2.11 -5.60 -9.41
N GLN A 55 1.02 -6.04 -8.77
CA GLN A 55 0.12 -7.05 -9.33
C GLN A 55 -1.32 -6.60 -9.35
N ARG A 56 -1.97 -6.83 -10.48
CA ARG A 56 -3.38 -6.53 -10.63
C ARG A 56 -4.24 -7.58 -9.93
N ALA A 57 -5.13 -7.13 -9.06
CA ALA A 57 -6.10 -7.98 -8.39
C ALA A 57 -7.36 -7.17 -8.07
N GLY A 58 -8.49 -7.86 -8.00
CA GLY A 58 -9.75 -7.26 -7.58
C GLY A 58 -10.57 -8.18 -6.68
N GLY A 59 -11.57 -7.62 -6.01
CA GLY A 59 -12.43 -8.29 -5.04
C GLY A 59 -13.53 -7.36 -4.54
N PHE A 60 -14.49 -7.94 -3.83
CA PHE A 60 -15.61 -7.19 -3.24
C PHE A 60 -15.22 -6.45 -1.96
N ASP A 61 -14.08 -6.81 -1.35
CA ASP A 61 -13.58 -6.26 -0.10
C ASP A 61 -12.06 -6.45 0.02
N ALA A 62 -11.46 -5.76 0.99
CA ALA A 62 -10.02 -5.77 1.26
C ALA A 62 -9.49 -7.18 1.60
N GLY A 63 -10.26 -7.97 2.36
CA GLY A 63 -9.92 -9.33 2.74
C GLY A 63 -9.87 -10.28 1.54
N SER A 64 -10.87 -10.19 0.66
CA SER A 64 -10.95 -10.94 -0.58
C SER A 64 -9.74 -10.66 -1.50
N VAL A 65 -9.40 -9.38 -1.68
CA VAL A 65 -8.21 -8.98 -2.46
C VAL A 65 -6.94 -9.55 -1.84
N ARG A 66 -6.76 -9.40 -0.52
CA ARG A 66 -5.60 -9.91 0.20
C ARG A 66 -5.43 -11.41 0.02
N CYS A 67 -6.51 -12.17 0.24
CA CYS A 67 -6.50 -13.63 0.09
C CYS A 67 -6.12 -14.02 -1.34
N TYR A 68 -6.62 -13.28 -2.34
CA TYR A 68 -6.25 -13.52 -3.73
C TYR A 68 -4.77 -13.22 -3.99
N ILE A 69 -4.22 -12.12 -3.46
CA ILE A 69 -2.80 -11.77 -3.60
C ILE A 69 -1.91 -12.84 -2.96
N GLN A 70 -2.18 -13.20 -1.70
CA GLN A 70 -1.42 -14.22 -0.97
C GLN A 70 -1.43 -15.55 -1.70
N LYS A 71 -2.60 -15.98 -2.18
CA LYS A 71 -2.75 -17.27 -2.87
C LYS A 71 -2.06 -17.32 -4.23
N ASN A 72 -2.03 -16.22 -4.98
CA ASN A 72 -1.63 -16.25 -6.40
C ASN A 72 -0.30 -15.55 -6.70
N PHE A 73 0.13 -14.61 -5.86
CA PHE A 73 1.22 -13.69 -6.19
C PHE A 73 2.33 -13.59 -5.15
N GLY A 74 2.03 -13.83 -3.87
CA GLY A 74 2.97 -13.70 -2.76
C GLY A 74 2.40 -12.85 -1.63
N GLU A 75 3.22 -12.51 -0.64
CA GLU A 75 2.76 -11.78 0.53
C GLU A 75 2.51 -10.29 0.20
N PRO A 76 1.36 -9.71 0.58
CA PRO A 76 1.14 -8.27 0.52
C PRO A 76 2.22 -7.50 1.26
N ALA A 77 2.69 -6.41 0.68
CA ALA A 77 3.59 -5.52 1.38
C ALA A 77 2.92 -4.89 2.59
N ARG A 78 3.68 -4.74 3.67
CA ARG A 78 3.26 -4.01 4.85
C ARG A 78 3.06 -2.53 4.51
N GLY A 79 2.08 -1.90 5.14
CA GLY A 79 1.62 -0.56 4.82
C GLY A 79 2.69 0.52 4.89
N GLN A 80 3.66 0.40 5.80
CA GLN A 80 4.81 1.33 5.87
C GLN A 80 5.60 1.41 4.55
N TRP A 81 5.59 0.35 3.73
CA TRP A 81 6.23 0.37 2.41
C TRP A 81 5.55 1.30 1.41
N ILE A 82 4.29 1.72 1.61
CA ILE A 82 3.64 2.65 0.68
C ILE A 82 4.29 4.05 0.70
N LEU A 83 4.83 4.47 1.86
CA LEU A 83 5.64 5.71 1.95
C LEU A 83 6.96 5.55 1.20
N VAL A 84 7.66 4.44 1.44
CA VAL A 84 8.93 4.14 0.76
C VAL A 84 8.72 4.06 -0.75
N PHE A 85 7.62 3.44 -1.18
CA PHE A 85 7.22 3.38 -2.58
C PHE A 85 6.99 4.79 -3.15
N LYS A 86 6.24 5.64 -2.44
CA LYS A 86 6.00 7.03 -2.87
C LYS A 86 7.29 7.86 -2.92
N GLU A 87 8.23 7.62 -2.02
CA GLU A 87 9.55 8.27 -2.00
C GLU A 87 10.43 7.81 -3.19
N ASN A 88 10.38 6.52 -3.55
CA ASN A 88 11.12 5.96 -4.69
C ASN A 88 10.50 6.30 -6.05
N PHE A 89 9.17 6.44 -6.10
CA PHE A 89 8.38 6.73 -7.30
C PHE A 89 7.50 7.97 -7.08
N PRO A 90 8.11 9.18 -7.01
CA PRO A 90 7.40 10.40 -6.64
C PRO A 90 6.31 10.79 -7.63
N PHE A 91 6.50 10.48 -8.92
CA PHE A 91 5.55 10.74 -9.99
C PHE A 91 4.65 9.52 -10.21
N HIS A 92 3.37 9.68 -9.87
CA HIS A 92 2.36 8.66 -10.09
C HIS A 92 2.09 8.50 -11.60
N ASP A 93 1.89 7.28 -12.08
CA ASP A 93 1.67 7.01 -13.51
C ASP A 93 0.28 7.46 -14.00
N ASN A 94 -0.64 7.73 -13.08
CA ASN A 94 -2.05 8.12 -13.29
C ASN A 94 -2.90 7.06 -14.00
N HIS A 95 -2.41 5.82 -14.08
CA HIS A 95 -3.12 4.71 -14.72
C HIS A 95 -3.90 3.88 -13.70
N TRP A 96 -3.30 3.58 -12.54
CA TRP A 96 -3.91 2.72 -11.51
C TRP A 96 -3.61 3.21 -10.11
N SER A 97 -4.53 3.00 -9.17
CA SER A 97 -4.26 3.17 -7.76
C SER A 97 -3.30 2.09 -7.29
N ILE A 98 -2.31 2.46 -6.47
CA ILE A 98 -1.34 1.49 -5.93
C ILE A 98 -1.66 1.19 -4.48
N GLY A 99 -1.99 -0.05 -4.18
CA GLY A 99 -2.42 -0.48 -2.85
C GLY A 99 -1.40 -1.35 -2.11
N CYS A 100 -1.45 -1.31 -0.77
CA CYS A 100 -0.93 -2.35 0.11
C CYS A 100 -2.11 -3.03 0.81
N ALA A 101 -2.34 -4.31 0.52
CA ALA A 101 -3.41 -5.11 1.13
C ALA A 101 -3.03 -5.58 2.56
N ASP A 102 -2.59 -4.64 3.39
CA ASP A 102 -2.16 -4.85 4.77
C ASP A 102 -3.32 -4.57 5.73
N GLU A 103 -3.72 -5.59 6.51
CA GLU A 103 -4.85 -5.51 7.44
C GLU A 103 -4.54 -4.75 8.73
N SER A 104 -3.28 -4.37 8.96
CA SER A 104 -2.89 -3.72 10.21
C SER A 104 -3.38 -2.27 10.35
N TRP A 105 -4.09 -1.75 9.35
CA TRP A 105 -4.65 -0.39 9.31
C TRP A 105 -6.16 -0.43 9.49
N ARG A 106 -6.70 0.39 10.39
CA ARG A 106 -8.14 0.45 10.68
C ARG A 106 -8.66 1.87 10.72
N SER A 107 -9.92 2.04 10.34
CA SER A 107 -10.69 3.24 10.72
C SER A 107 -11.21 3.10 12.14
N LYS A 108 -11.16 4.19 12.91
CA LYS A 108 -11.88 4.32 14.18
C LYS A 108 -13.40 4.43 14.00
N SER A 109 -13.90 4.70 12.79
CA SER A 109 -15.34 4.83 12.52
C SER A 109 -15.76 4.57 11.05
N PRO A 110 -16.86 3.86 10.78
CA PRO A 110 -17.62 3.05 11.74
C PRO A 110 -16.74 1.87 12.20
N ALA A 111 -16.77 1.58 13.49
CA ALA A 111 -15.93 0.57 14.13
C ALA A 111 -15.86 -0.72 13.29
N ASN A 112 -14.64 -1.15 12.95
CA ASN A 112 -14.30 -2.44 12.32
C ASN A 112 -14.07 -2.48 10.80
N SER A 113 -13.99 -1.37 10.07
CA SER A 113 -13.53 -1.46 8.68
C SER A 113 -12.00 -1.59 8.62
N ASN A 114 -11.52 -2.74 8.14
CA ASN A 114 -10.12 -2.90 7.75
C ASN A 114 -9.84 -1.96 6.57
N GLY A 115 -8.79 -1.15 6.71
CA GLY A 115 -8.37 -0.21 5.69
C GLY A 115 -7.19 -0.76 4.89
N VAL A 116 -7.17 -0.51 3.59
CA VAL A 116 -5.99 -0.72 2.74
C VAL A 116 -5.43 0.63 2.34
N LEU A 117 -4.11 0.73 2.38
CA LEU A 117 -3.41 1.95 2.01
C LEU A 117 -3.26 2.02 0.50
N VAL A 118 -3.64 3.14 -0.09
CA VAL A 118 -3.57 3.35 -1.54
C VAL A 118 -2.96 4.69 -1.90
N ILE A 119 -2.20 4.74 -2.99
CA ILE A 119 -1.82 5.96 -3.70
C ILE A 119 -2.85 6.16 -4.82
N GLY A 120 -3.59 7.28 -4.79
CA GLY A 120 -4.69 7.51 -5.73
C GLY A 120 -4.26 8.05 -7.09
N THR A 121 -4.97 7.61 -8.14
CA THR A 121 -4.73 7.97 -9.55
C THR A 121 -4.74 9.47 -9.87
N LYS A 122 -5.64 10.25 -9.27
CA LYS A 122 -5.85 11.66 -9.66
C LYS A 122 -5.07 12.69 -8.85
N LYS A 123 -4.52 12.30 -7.70
CA LYS A 123 -3.80 13.22 -6.79
C LYS A 123 -2.44 12.70 -6.34
N GLY A 124 -2.10 11.45 -6.66
CA GLY A 124 -0.91 10.77 -6.14
C GLY A 124 -0.85 10.79 -4.61
N ALA A 125 -1.99 10.99 -3.95
CA ALA A 125 -2.11 11.16 -2.52
C ALA A 125 -2.36 9.80 -1.88
N ILE A 126 -1.72 9.58 -0.74
CA ILE A 126 -1.96 8.41 0.08
C ILE A 126 -3.30 8.60 0.80
N HIS A 127 -4.17 7.60 0.74
CA HIS A 127 -5.43 7.55 1.46
C HIS A 127 -5.75 6.10 1.86
N LEU A 128 -6.79 5.92 2.66
CA LEU A 128 -7.31 4.61 3.05
C LEU A 128 -8.59 4.33 2.27
N GLU A 129 -8.69 3.12 1.72
CA GLU A 129 -9.93 2.53 1.24
C GLU A 129 -10.37 1.42 2.21
N TYR A 130 -11.65 1.13 2.28
CA TYR A 130 -12.24 0.37 3.38
C TYR A 130 -13.03 -0.85 2.90
N GLU A 131 -13.36 -1.71 3.86
CA GLU A 131 -14.31 -2.80 3.65
C GLU A 131 -15.65 -2.27 3.10
N GLY A 132 -16.13 -2.90 2.02
CA GLY A 132 -17.29 -2.46 1.24
C GLY A 132 -16.92 -1.67 -0.02
N ASP A 133 -15.69 -1.18 -0.13
CA ASP A 133 -15.17 -0.64 -1.39
C ASP A 133 -14.89 -1.78 -2.37
N ASN A 134 -15.41 -1.63 -3.60
CA ASN A 134 -15.17 -2.60 -4.66
C ASN A 134 -13.80 -2.34 -5.29
N PHE A 135 -12.85 -3.23 -5.04
CA PHE A 135 -11.53 -3.17 -5.64
C PHE A 135 -11.58 -3.81 -7.03
N SER A 136 -11.72 -3.00 -8.08
CA SER A 136 -11.70 -3.51 -9.45
C SER A 136 -10.27 -3.81 -9.91
N SER A 137 -10.05 -4.97 -10.52
CA SER A 137 -8.77 -5.26 -11.17
C SER A 137 -8.41 -4.23 -12.26
N ARG A 138 -9.38 -3.47 -12.79
CA ARG A 138 -9.09 -2.40 -13.76
C ARG A 138 -8.48 -1.14 -13.13
N GLU A 139 -8.60 -0.98 -11.82
CA GLU A 139 -8.29 0.27 -11.11
C GLU A 139 -7.14 0.13 -10.12
N TYR A 140 -6.85 -1.07 -9.61
CA TYR A 140 -5.87 -1.28 -8.54
C TYR A 140 -4.71 -2.20 -8.96
N MET A 141 -3.49 -1.78 -8.62
CA MET A 141 -2.31 -2.63 -8.56
C MET A 141 -1.81 -2.72 -7.13
N TRP A 142 -1.41 -3.91 -6.70
CA TRP A 142 -1.05 -4.18 -5.33
C TRP A 142 0.45 -4.41 -5.20
N LEU A 143 1.06 -3.81 -4.18
CA LEU A 143 2.46 -4.00 -3.84
C LEU A 143 2.62 -5.35 -3.15
N VAL A 144 3.32 -6.28 -3.80
CA VAL A 144 3.52 -7.66 -3.34
C VAL A 144 5.00 -7.89 -3.12
N LEU A 145 5.36 -8.44 -1.96
CA LEU A 145 6.71 -8.90 -1.64
C LEU A 145 7.09 -10.09 -2.54
N VAL A 146 8.34 -10.11 -2.97
CA VAL A 146 8.94 -11.21 -3.74
C VAL A 146 10.04 -11.83 -2.88
N GLU A 147 9.98 -13.16 -2.72
CA GLU A 147 11.05 -13.95 -2.08
C GLU A 147 12.34 -13.96 -2.93
#